data_AF-A0AAE0LKJ9-F1
#
_entry.id   AF-A0AAE0LKJ9-F1
#
_cell.length_a   1.000
_cell.length_b   1.000
_cell.length_c   1.000
_cell.angle_alpha   90.00
_cell.angle_beta   90.00
_cell.angle_gamma   90.00
#
_symmetry.space_group_name_H-M   'P 1'
#
loop_
_entity.id
_entity.type
_entity.pdbx_description
1 polymer ?
#
loop_
_entity_poly.entity_id
_entity_poly.type
_entity_poly.pdbx_seq_one_letter_code
_entity_poly.pdbx_strand_id
1 'polypeptide(L)'
;MRVQLPYCIHLRNVKKASGVCPRRLVTMRGMNGDSASPGRRFSVVIPGDDKKSMFLSQLEVGADGLKLWNILGDDVLNDYKFDQIDSWWYTEDQFFILVNTPEGEKEVKLKSKKSEEIINAMQACVDNILKKRQSLIEHKEQVANSQPGSAMAGMGSTTSQSTEVKRGYLSKQRNKFPYRWQKRFFVLAQESGGHVLKYYASDPAAKEDEKSLGAIDLAKMKILPYKDNPRLCITFEAWQANKNRQRQFVLQAEEEWAAEAWTQALLTVATVDNQRRSSLMDDGHDGDESGR
;
A
#
# COMPACT_ATOMS: atom_id res chain seq x y z
N MET A 1 5.17 -25.25 -5.58
CA MET A 1 4.15 -24.64 -4.69
C MET A 1 4.25 -23.13 -4.89
N ARG A 2 3.14 -22.41 -5.17
CA ARG A 2 3.14 -20.94 -5.02
C ARG A 2 3.10 -20.72 -3.51
N VAL A 3 4.18 -20.25 -2.90
CA VAL A 3 4.13 -19.82 -1.50
C VAL A 3 3.31 -18.55 -1.50
N GLN A 4 2.02 -18.68 -1.19
CA GLN A 4 1.12 -17.54 -1.05
C GLN A 4 1.29 -17.05 0.38
N LEU A 5 1.95 -15.90 0.54
CA LEU A 5 2.17 -15.28 1.84
C LEU A 5 0.81 -15.01 2.51
N PRO A 6 0.65 -15.29 3.82
CA PRO A 6 -0.66 -15.28 4.49
C PRO A 6 -1.19 -13.86 4.84
N TYR A 7 -0.72 -12.81 4.15
CA TYR A 7 -1.31 -11.48 4.22
C TYR A 7 -1.38 -10.87 2.81
N CYS A 8 -2.60 -10.53 2.40
CA CYS A 8 -3.07 -10.29 1.04
C CYS A 8 -2.17 -9.39 0.16
N ILE A 9 -1.47 -10.01 -0.78
CA ILE A 9 -1.28 -9.47 -2.13
C ILE A 9 -2.27 -10.24 -3.02
N HIS A 10 -3.26 -9.53 -3.57
CA HIS A 10 -4.24 -10.12 -4.48
C HIS A 10 -3.56 -10.68 -5.74
N LEU A 11 -3.48 -12.01 -5.82
CA LEU A 11 -3.07 -12.72 -7.02
C LEU A 11 -4.16 -12.57 -8.10
N ARG A 12 -3.82 -11.89 -9.20
CA ARG A 12 -4.63 -11.92 -10.42
C ARG A 12 -4.73 -13.35 -10.95
N ASN A 13 -5.95 -13.76 -11.28
CA ASN A 13 -6.23 -14.94 -12.09
C ASN A 13 -5.64 -14.75 -13.50
N VAL A 14 -4.50 -15.38 -13.78
CA VAL A 14 -4.03 -15.59 -15.15
C VAL A 14 -4.70 -16.87 -15.65
N LYS A 15 -5.53 -16.73 -16.70
CA LYS A 15 -6.16 -17.84 -17.41
C LYS A 15 -5.09 -18.85 -17.84
N LYS A 16 -5.44 -20.13 -17.64
CA LYS A 16 -4.71 -21.33 -18.07
C LYS A 16 -4.07 -21.19 -19.45
N ALA A 17 -2.74 -21.23 -19.52
CA ALA A 17 -2.05 -21.87 -20.63
C ALA A 17 -1.80 -23.33 -20.22
N SER A 18 -2.46 -24.26 -20.90
CA SER A 18 -2.38 -25.69 -20.69
C SER A 18 -0.99 -26.23 -21.01
N GLY A 19 -0.35 -26.85 -20.02
CA GLY A 19 0.93 -27.56 -20.15
C GLY A 19 1.33 -28.09 -18.78
N VAL A 20 0.64 -29.13 -18.33
CA VAL A 20 0.76 -29.66 -16.96
C VAL A 20 2.06 -30.45 -16.81
N CYS A 21 3.06 -29.87 -16.15
CA CYS A 21 4.08 -30.65 -15.45
C CYS A 21 3.52 -31.06 -14.07
N PRO A 22 3.70 -32.32 -13.63
CA PRO A 22 3.22 -32.77 -12.34
C PRO A 22 3.97 -32.04 -11.22
N ARG A 23 3.24 -31.19 -10.49
CA ARG A 23 3.75 -30.52 -9.28
C ARG A 23 3.78 -31.57 -8.16
N ARG A 24 4.99 -32.02 -7.80
CA ARG A 24 5.20 -32.92 -6.66
C ARG A 24 4.79 -32.19 -5.37
N LEU A 25 3.81 -32.73 -4.67
CA LEU A 25 3.36 -32.25 -3.36
C LEU A 25 4.32 -32.85 -2.31
N VAL A 26 5.19 -32.03 -1.73
CA VAL A 26 6.07 -32.45 -0.63
C VAL A 26 5.45 -31.95 0.67
N THR A 27 4.95 -32.89 1.47
CA THR A 27 4.49 -32.64 2.84
C THR A 27 5.71 -32.73 3.75
N MET A 28 6.26 -31.60 4.20
CA MET A 28 7.44 -31.59 5.07
C MET A 28 7.03 -31.77 6.54
N ARG A 29 7.41 -32.90 7.13
CA ARG A 29 7.53 -33.08 8.59
C ARG A 29 8.77 -32.32 9.07
N GLY A 30 8.65 -31.64 10.21
CA GLY A 30 9.66 -30.76 10.77
C GLY A 30 11.04 -31.40 10.86
N MET A 31 12.00 -30.82 10.14
CA MET A 31 13.42 -31.06 10.36
C MET A 31 13.97 -29.91 11.19
N ASN A 32 14.43 -30.24 12.40
CA ASN A 32 15.25 -29.36 13.23
C ASN A 32 16.65 -29.28 12.58
N GLY A 33 16.79 -28.46 11.55
CA GLY A 33 18.07 -28.10 10.95
C GLY A 33 18.51 -26.73 11.43
N ASP A 34 19.80 -26.57 11.70
CA ASP A 34 20.45 -25.34 12.16
C ASP A 34 19.81 -24.08 11.58
N SER A 35 19.32 -23.23 12.48
CA SER A 35 18.62 -21.98 12.17
C SER A 35 19.38 -21.19 11.11
N ALA A 36 18.72 -20.96 9.97
CA ALA A 36 19.28 -20.22 8.84
C ALA A 36 19.85 -18.88 9.32
N SER A 37 21.16 -18.76 9.32
CA SER A 37 21.86 -17.54 9.69
C SER A 37 21.57 -16.48 8.62
N PRO A 38 21.09 -15.26 8.98
CA PRO A 38 20.95 -14.18 8.02
C PRO A 38 22.31 -13.90 7.34
N GLY A 39 22.28 -13.64 6.03
CA GLY A 39 23.50 -13.41 5.23
C GLY A 39 24.10 -14.68 4.60
N ARG A 40 23.36 -15.80 4.59
CA ARG A 40 23.78 -17.02 3.88
C ARG A 40 23.85 -16.76 2.37
N ARG A 41 24.99 -17.11 1.77
CA ARG A 41 25.24 -17.01 0.33
C ARG A 41 25.10 -18.37 -0.37
N PHE A 42 24.53 -18.34 -1.56
CA PHE A 42 24.27 -19.50 -2.40
C PHE A 42 24.87 -19.28 -3.79
N SER A 43 25.60 -20.26 -4.31
CA SER A 43 26.04 -20.20 -5.71
C SER A 43 24.85 -20.39 -6.63
N VAL A 44 24.66 -19.43 -7.54
CA VAL A 44 23.58 -19.41 -8.53
C VAL A 44 24.13 -19.10 -9.92
N VAL A 45 23.46 -19.59 -10.96
CA VAL A 45 23.79 -19.24 -12.34
C VAL A 45 22.65 -18.43 -12.94
N ILE A 46 22.99 -17.28 -13.53
CA ILE A 46 22.05 -16.34 -14.13
C ILE A 46 22.18 -16.46 -15.66
N PRO A 47 21.10 -16.75 -16.39
CA PRO A 47 21.13 -16.69 -17.85
C PRO A 47 21.30 -15.24 -18.30
N GLY A 48 22.16 -15.01 -19.29
CA GLY A 48 22.31 -13.73 -19.95
C GLY A 48 21.14 -13.40 -20.88
N ASP A 49 21.19 -12.22 -21.50
CA ASP A 49 20.17 -11.78 -22.47
C ASP A 49 20.21 -12.65 -23.74
N ASP A 50 21.38 -13.16 -24.09
CA ASP A 50 21.49 -14.19 -25.11
C ASP A 50 21.25 -15.59 -24.50
N LYS A 51 20.66 -16.50 -25.29
CA LYS A 51 20.34 -17.87 -24.84
C LYS A 51 21.58 -18.75 -24.55
N LYS A 52 22.79 -18.23 -24.72
CA LYS A 52 24.07 -18.98 -24.69
C LYS A 52 24.93 -18.62 -23.48
N SER A 53 24.80 -17.41 -22.98
CA SER A 53 25.61 -16.84 -21.91
C SER A 53 25.00 -17.18 -20.56
N MET A 54 25.86 -17.60 -19.64
CA MET A 54 25.50 -17.99 -18.29
C MET A 54 26.54 -17.37 -17.34
N PHE A 55 26.07 -16.60 -16.37
CA PHE A 55 26.91 -15.89 -15.41
C PHE A 55 26.84 -16.60 -14.06
N LEU A 56 27.99 -16.97 -13.51
CA LEU A 56 28.06 -17.52 -12.16
C LEU A 56 28.08 -16.36 -11.15
N SER A 57 27.21 -16.44 -10.15
CA SER A 57 26.98 -15.38 -9.16
C SER A 57 26.75 -15.97 -7.77
N GLN A 58 26.76 -15.12 -6.74
CA GLN A 58 26.38 -15.51 -5.38
C GLN A 58 25.09 -14.79 -4.97
N LEU A 59 24.05 -15.55 -4.66
CA LEU A 59 22.80 -15.03 -4.09
C LEU A 59 22.92 -15.00 -2.56
N GLU A 60 22.82 -13.82 -1.96
CA GLU A 60 22.70 -13.65 -0.52
C GLU A 60 21.23 -13.42 -0.14
N VAL A 61 20.73 -14.20 0.81
CA VAL A 61 19.41 -13.99 1.40
C VAL A 61 19.59 -13.25 2.73
N GLY A 62 19.26 -11.96 2.73
CA GLY A 62 19.42 -11.06 3.86
C GLY A 62 18.09 -10.72 4.54
N ALA A 63 18.16 -9.96 5.64
CA ALA A 63 16.97 -9.51 6.36
C ALA A 63 16.08 -8.56 5.55
N ASP A 64 16.66 -7.80 4.62
CA ASP A 64 15.96 -6.76 3.85
C ASP A 64 15.54 -7.22 2.44
N GLY A 65 16.04 -8.37 1.97
CA GLY A 65 15.80 -8.86 0.62
C GLY A 65 16.87 -9.82 0.10
N LEU A 66 17.03 -9.81 -1.21
CA LEU A 66 17.96 -10.64 -1.97
C LEU A 66 19.04 -9.78 -2.60
N LYS A 67 20.31 -10.16 -2.43
CA LYS A 67 21.44 -9.52 -3.11
C LYS A 67 22.14 -10.51 -4.01
N LEU A 68 22.28 -10.18 -5.28
CA LEU A 68 23.10 -10.92 -6.23
C LEU A 68 24.47 -10.26 -6.32
N TRP A 69 25.48 -11.01 -5.93
CA TRP A 69 26.88 -10.61 -5.97
C TRP A 69 27.57 -11.23 -7.18
N ASN A 70 28.59 -10.55 -7.69
CA ASN A 70 29.54 -11.18 -8.60
C ASN A 70 30.24 -12.36 -7.89
N ILE A 71 30.85 -13.27 -8.66
CA ILE A 71 31.51 -14.45 -8.06
C ILE A 71 32.68 -14.10 -7.13
N LEU A 72 33.35 -12.97 -7.38
CA LEU A 72 34.46 -12.50 -6.57
C LEU A 72 34.00 -11.97 -5.21
N GLY A 73 32.73 -11.58 -5.09
CA GLY A 73 32.13 -10.99 -3.89
C GLY A 73 32.38 -9.49 -3.74
N ASP A 74 32.93 -8.84 -4.77
CA ASP A 74 33.38 -7.45 -4.71
C ASP A 74 32.24 -6.46 -4.99
N ASP A 75 31.31 -6.83 -5.87
CA ASP A 75 30.22 -5.96 -6.31
C ASP A 75 28.85 -6.64 -6.20
N VAL A 76 27.86 -5.85 -5.76
CA VAL A 76 26.44 -6.20 -5.82
C VAL A 76 25.91 -5.87 -7.22
N LEU A 77 25.60 -6.91 -8.00
CA LEU A 77 25.02 -6.80 -9.34
C LEU A 77 23.55 -6.34 -9.28
N ASN A 78 22.78 -6.88 -8.34
CA ASN A 78 21.39 -6.52 -8.12
C ASN A 78 21.02 -6.63 -6.65
N ASP A 79 20.19 -5.69 -6.19
CA ASP A 79 19.60 -5.66 -4.85
C ASP A 79 18.08 -5.61 -5.00
N TYR A 80 17.40 -6.65 -4.51
CA TYR A 80 15.95 -6.80 -4.58
C TYR A 80 15.38 -6.82 -3.17
N LYS A 81 14.71 -5.75 -2.77
CA LYS A 81 14.08 -5.67 -1.45
C LYS A 81 12.83 -6.53 -1.38
N PHE A 82 12.50 -7.06 -0.21
CA PHE A 82 11.29 -7.89 -0.05
C PHE A 82 9.99 -7.16 -0.41
N ASP A 83 9.93 -5.83 -0.27
CA ASP A 83 8.76 -5.04 -0.69
C ASP A 83 8.65 -4.86 -2.21
N GLN A 84 9.70 -5.17 -2.96
CA GLN A 84 9.70 -5.19 -4.42
C GLN A 84 9.37 -6.58 -4.98
N ILE A 85 9.57 -7.64 -4.20
CA ILE A 85 9.34 -9.02 -4.66
C ILE A 85 7.84 -9.34 -4.57
N ASP A 86 7.21 -9.54 -5.72
CA ASP A 86 5.78 -9.89 -5.82
C ASP A 86 5.55 -11.38 -5.53
N SER A 87 6.35 -12.25 -6.15
CA SER A 87 6.25 -13.69 -5.94
C SER A 87 7.56 -14.41 -6.29
N TRP A 88 7.71 -15.64 -5.78
CA TRP A 88 8.76 -16.56 -6.19
C TRP A 88 8.25 -17.99 -6.32
N TRP A 89 8.91 -18.79 -7.15
CA TRP A 89 8.65 -20.22 -7.31
C TRP A 89 9.91 -20.93 -7.81
N TYR A 90 9.88 -22.27 -7.81
CA TYR A 90 11.02 -23.08 -8.22
C TYR A 90 10.59 -24.37 -8.91
N THR A 91 11.51 -24.90 -9.71
CA THR A 91 11.58 -26.26 -10.24
C THR A 91 12.78 -26.97 -9.62
N GLU A 92 13.09 -28.20 -10.03
CA GLU A 92 14.21 -28.96 -9.49
C GLU A 92 15.56 -28.22 -9.62
N ASP A 93 15.76 -27.49 -10.72
CA ASP A 93 17.03 -26.85 -11.09
C ASP A 93 16.95 -25.32 -11.21
N GLN A 94 15.75 -24.73 -11.16
CA GLN A 94 15.53 -23.31 -11.42
C GLN A 94 14.69 -22.65 -10.33
N PHE A 95 15.04 -21.41 -10.05
CA PHE A 95 14.40 -20.53 -9.11
C PHE A 95 14.01 -19.25 -9.84
N PHE A 96 12.77 -18.82 -9.66
CA PHE A 96 12.18 -17.69 -10.36
C PHE A 96 11.69 -16.67 -9.34
N ILE A 97 12.02 -15.41 -9.56
CA ILE A 97 11.58 -14.28 -8.74
C ILE A 97 10.93 -13.27 -9.66
N LEU A 98 9.73 -12.82 -9.28
CA LEU A 98 9.04 -11.73 -9.95
C LEU A 98 9.17 -10.47 -9.10
N VAL A 99 9.78 -9.43 -9.66
CA VAL A 99 10.13 -8.20 -8.95
C VAL A 99 9.48 -7.00 -9.63
N ASN A 100 8.85 -6.13 -8.85
CA ASN A 100 8.32 -4.85 -9.29
C ASN A 100 9.36 -3.74 -9.08
N THR A 101 9.98 -3.31 -10.18
CA THR A 101 10.99 -2.23 -10.20
C THR A 101 10.36 -0.92 -10.70
N PRO A 102 11.01 0.25 -10.48
CA PRO A 102 10.57 1.50 -11.09
C PRO A 102 10.45 1.46 -12.62
N GLU A 103 11.23 0.59 -13.27
CA GLU A 103 11.25 0.36 -14.71
C GLU A 103 10.15 -0.60 -15.17
N GLY A 104 9.48 -1.29 -14.25
CA GLY A 104 8.41 -2.23 -14.52
C GLY A 104 8.58 -3.58 -13.81
N GLU A 105 7.73 -4.52 -14.18
CA GLU A 105 7.78 -5.91 -13.72
C GLU A 105 8.96 -6.64 -14.39
N LYS A 106 9.81 -7.29 -13.59
CA LYS A 106 11.00 -8.01 -14.05
C LYS A 106 11.00 -9.43 -13.49
N GLU A 107 11.14 -10.41 -14.38
CA GLU A 107 11.35 -11.81 -14.00
C GLU A 107 12.86 -12.10 -13.91
N VAL A 108 13.32 -12.56 -12.74
CA VAL A 108 14.70 -12.98 -12.48
C VAL A 108 14.75 -14.50 -12.44
N LYS A 109 15.56 -15.09 -13.32
CA LYS A 109 15.77 -16.55 -13.40
C LYS A 109 17.12 -16.90 -12.82
N LEU A 110 17.15 -17.77 -11.83
CA LEU A 110 18.36 -18.27 -11.19
C LEU A 110 18.38 -19.78 -11.32
N LYS A 111 19.54 -20.39 -11.62
CA LYS A 111 19.72 -21.84 -11.51
C LYS A 111 20.56 -22.16 -10.29
N SER A 112 20.13 -23.12 -9.50
CA SER A 112 20.91 -23.60 -8.35
C SER A 112 20.65 -25.07 -8.10
N LYS A 113 21.68 -25.78 -7.65
CA LYS A 113 21.52 -27.13 -7.09
C LYS A 113 20.95 -27.12 -5.67
N LYS A 114 20.87 -25.93 -5.05
CA LYS A 114 20.43 -25.70 -3.68
C LYS A 114 19.14 -24.88 -3.60
N SER A 115 18.26 -25.03 -4.59
CA SER A 115 17.00 -24.27 -4.68
C SER A 115 16.14 -24.41 -3.41
N GLU A 116 16.11 -25.60 -2.81
CA GLU A 116 15.37 -25.83 -1.56
C GLU A 116 15.97 -25.07 -0.37
N GLU A 117 17.30 -25.05 -0.23
CA GLU A 117 17.96 -24.29 0.84
C GLU A 117 17.72 -22.78 0.70
N ILE A 118 17.73 -22.26 -0.53
CA ILE A 118 17.43 -20.85 -0.83
C ILE A 118 16.01 -20.51 -0.36
N ILE A 119 15.04 -21.36 -0.66
CA ILE A 119 13.64 -21.13 -0.29
C ILE A 119 13.44 -21.17 1.21
N ASN A 120 14.07 -22.14 1.88
CA ASN A 120 14.00 -22.22 3.34
C ASN A 120 14.61 -20.96 3.99
N ALA A 121 15.71 -20.44 3.45
CA ALA A 121 16.30 -19.20 3.92
C ALA A 121 15.38 -17.98 3.67
N MET A 122 14.76 -17.90 2.49
CA MET A 122 13.81 -16.82 2.17
C MET A 122 12.57 -16.87 3.06
N GLN A 123 12.00 -18.06 3.26
CA GLN A 123 10.85 -18.27 4.12
C GLN A 123 11.17 -17.85 5.56
N ALA A 124 12.33 -18.25 6.09
CA ALA A 124 12.77 -17.86 7.42
C ALA A 124 12.91 -16.32 7.56
N CYS A 125 13.43 -15.65 6.53
CA CYS A 125 13.52 -14.18 6.53
C CYS A 125 12.14 -13.52 6.55
N VAL A 126 11.21 -14.02 5.74
CA VAL A 126 9.84 -13.49 5.67
C VAL A 126 9.08 -13.73 6.97
N ASP A 127 9.19 -14.91 7.55
CA ASP A 127 8.58 -15.24 8.85
C ASP A 127 9.11 -14.30 9.94
N ASN A 128 10.41 -13.99 9.93
CA ASN A 128 11.01 -13.03 10.85
C ASN A 128 10.47 -11.60 10.64
N ILE A 129 10.28 -11.16 9.38
CA ILE A 129 9.68 -9.86 9.06
C ILE A 129 8.24 -9.80 9.57
N LEU A 130 7.45 -10.85 9.35
CA LEU A 130 6.06 -10.95 9.78
C LEU A 130 5.97 -10.93 11.32
N LYS A 131 6.79 -11.72 12.02
CA LYS A 131 6.87 -11.72 13.49
C LYS A 131 7.21 -10.33 14.05
N LYS A 132 8.19 -9.64 13.47
CA LYS A 132 8.54 -8.26 13.86
C LYS A 132 7.39 -7.27 13.64
N ARG A 133 6.64 -7.42 12.54
CA ARG A 133 5.47 -6.56 12.28
C ARG A 133 4.34 -6.84 13.26
N GLN A 134 4.08 -8.12 13.56
CA GLN A 134 3.07 -8.52 14.52
C GLN A 134 3.37 -7.97 15.92
N SER A 135 4.61 -8.09 16.42
CA SER A 135 4.97 -7.55 17.74
C SER A 135 4.84 -6.02 17.82
N LEU A 136 5.11 -5.30 16.72
CA LEU A 136 4.88 -3.85 16.65
C LEU A 136 3.40 -3.47 16.69
N ILE A 137 2.51 -4.30 16.12
CA ILE A 137 1.06 -4.09 16.19
C ILE A 137 0.58 -4.34 17.61
N GLU A 138 0.96 -5.47 18.22
CA GLU A 138 0.60 -5.82 19.60
C GLU A 138 1.07 -4.76 20.61
N HIS A 139 2.30 -4.25 20.46
CA HIS A 139 2.81 -3.17 21.30
C HIS A 139 1.99 -1.87 21.15
N LYS A 140 1.58 -1.52 19.92
CA LYS A 140 0.74 -0.33 19.69
C LYS A 140 -0.64 -0.47 20.32
N GLU A 141 -1.24 -1.65 20.24
CA GLU A 141 -2.53 -1.94 20.87
C GLU A 141 -2.45 -1.88 22.40
N GLN A 142 -1.36 -2.40 22.99
CA GLN A 142 -1.13 -2.30 24.43
C GLN A 142 -0.96 -0.86 24.90
N VAL A 143 -0.21 -0.04 24.17
CA VAL A 143 -0.05 1.40 24.49
C VAL A 143 -1.39 2.13 24.37
N ALA A 144 -2.18 1.85 23.34
CA ALA A 144 -3.50 2.46 23.16
C ALA A 144 -4.48 2.09 24.29
N ASN A 145 -4.43 0.85 24.79
CA ASN A 145 -5.30 0.39 25.88
C ASN A 145 -4.82 0.82 27.27
N SER A 146 -3.54 1.18 27.43
CA SER A 146 -2.93 1.53 28.72
C SER A 146 -2.96 3.02 29.04
N GLN A 147 -3.59 3.87 28.21
CA GLN A 147 -3.89 5.27 28.56
C GLN A 147 -5.32 5.39 29.08
N PRO A 148 -5.56 5.23 30.40
CA PRO A 148 -6.81 5.66 31.01
C PRO A 148 -6.92 7.18 30.85
N GLY A 149 -8.07 7.63 30.35
CA GLY A 149 -8.31 9.01 29.92
C GLY A 149 -7.74 10.06 30.86
N SER A 150 -6.68 10.73 30.40
CA SER A 150 -6.25 12.01 30.96
C SER A 150 -7.20 13.09 30.45
N ALA A 151 -8.40 13.08 31.00
CA ALA A 151 -9.38 14.14 30.83
C ALA A 151 -9.14 15.19 31.92
N MET A 152 -8.07 15.98 31.84
CA MET A 152 -8.00 17.28 32.52
C MET A 152 -6.96 18.23 31.91
N ALA A 153 -7.43 19.47 31.71
CA ALA A 153 -6.69 20.74 31.60
C ALA A 153 -6.01 21.09 30.27
N GLY A 154 -6.71 21.93 29.48
CA GLY A 154 -6.16 22.62 28.31
C GLY A 154 -7.10 23.75 27.84
N MET A 155 -7.30 24.72 28.73
CA MET A 155 -8.20 25.87 28.60
C MET A 155 -7.64 26.89 27.59
N GLY A 156 -8.42 27.26 26.57
CA GLY A 156 -8.20 28.53 25.83
C GLY A 156 -7.69 28.44 24.38
N SER A 157 -8.19 27.52 23.57
CA SER A 157 -8.22 27.71 22.11
C SER A 157 -9.66 27.47 21.67
N THR A 158 -10.30 28.47 21.07
CA THR A 158 -11.56 28.33 20.32
C THR A 158 -11.28 27.50 19.07
N THR A 159 -10.88 26.24 19.28
CA THR A 159 -10.67 25.25 18.24
C THR A 159 -12.06 24.87 17.79
N SER A 160 -12.48 25.43 16.66
CA SER A 160 -13.71 25.02 15.97
C SER A 160 -13.71 23.50 15.92
N GLN A 161 -14.62 22.88 16.67
CA GLN A 161 -14.67 21.43 16.83
C GLN A 161 -14.92 20.82 15.45
N SER A 162 -13.88 20.26 14.85
CA SER A 162 -14.01 19.49 13.62
C SER A 162 -14.55 18.11 13.99
N THR A 163 -15.71 17.73 13.45
CA THR A 163 -16.27 16.40 13.67
C THR A 163 -15.66 15.43 12.67
N GLU A 164 -14.87 14.46 13.14
CA GLU A 164 -14.30 13.41 12.28
C GLU A 164 -15.41 12.45 11.81
N VAL A 165 -15.50 12.23 10.48
CA VAL A 165 -16.46 11.31 9.86
C VAL A 165 -15.83 9.96 9.58
N LYS A 166 -14.60 9.95 9.04
CA LYS A 166 -13.85 8.72 8.72
C LYS A 166 -12.35 9.00 8.67
N ARG A 167 -11.53 8.05 9.11
CA ARG A 167 -10.08 8.11 8.99
C ARG A 167 -9.47 6.76 8.63
N GLY A 168 -8.24 6.77 8.12
CA GLY A 168 -7.49 5.55 7.80
C GLY A 168 -6.44 5.73 6.71
N TYR A 169 -5.64 4.69 6.52
CA TYR A 169 -4.62 4.67 5.48
C TYR A 169 -5.22 4.36 4.11
N LEU A 170 -4.80 5.11 3.09
CA LEU A 170 -5.04 4.83 1.68
C LEU A 170 -3.76 5.13 0.88
N SER A 171 -3.61 4.46 -0.27
CA SER A 171 -2.58 4.79 -1.25
C SER A 171 -3.09 5.87 -2.19
N LYS A 172 -2.40 7.00 -2.25
CA LYS A 172 -2.71 8.13 -3.12
C LYS A 172 -1.81 8.14 -4.34
N GLN A 173 -2.37 8.22 -5.54
CA GLN A 173 -1.56 8.41 -6.75
C GLN A 173 -1.04 9.85 -6.84
N ARG A 174 0.22 10.04 -7.25
CA ARG A 174 0.73 11.37 -7.63
C ARG A 174 0.19 11.75 -9.00
N ASN A 175 -0.26 12.99 -9.16
CA ASN A 175 -0.76 13.52 -10.44
C ASN A 175 0.36 13.96 -11.40
N LYS A 176 1.63 13.63 -11.14
CA LYS A 176 2.77 13.97 -12.01
C LYS A 176 3.39 12.66 -12.47
N PHE A 177 3.74 12.56 -13.75
CA PHE A 177 4.49 11.44 -14.29
C PHE A 177 5.90 11.39 -13.66
N PRO A 178 6.41 10.20 -13.26
CA PRO A 178 5.71 8.92 -13.25
C PRO A 178 4.64 8.84 -12.13
N TYR A 179 3.49 8.25 -12.44
CA TYR A 179 2.31 8.16 -11.55
C TYR A 179 2.51 7.18 -10.38
N ARG A 180 3.37 7.54 -9.44
CA ARG A 180 3.70 6.70 -8.26
C ARG A 180 2.61 6.76 -7.20
N TRP A 181 2.36 5.62 -6.56
CA TRP A 181 1.49 5.48 -5.39
C TRP A 181 2.23 5.88 -4.11
N GLN A 182 1.51 6.52 -3.18
CA GLN A 182 2.04 6.96 -1.90
C GLN A 182 1.04 6.65 -0.79
N LYS A 183 1.43 5.80 0.17
CA LYS A 183 0.61 5.53 1.37
C LYS A 183 0.50 6.81 2.21
N ARG A 184 -0.71 7.22 2.55
CA ARG A 184 -1.02 8.42 3.33
C ARG A 184 -2.13 8.11 4.31
N PHE A 185 -2.12 8.78 5.46
CA PHE A 185 -3.23 8.74 6.38
C PHE A 185 -4.23 9.82 6.00
N PHE A 186 -5.50 9.46 5.83
CA PHE A 186 -6.57 10.36 5.44
C PHE A 186 -7.52 10.59 6.61
N VAL A 187 -8.01 11.82 6.74
CA VAL A 187 -9.05 12.21 7.71
C VAL A 187 -10.11 13.00 6.96
N LEU A 188 -11.31 12.43 6.89
CA LEU A 188 -12.53 13.08 6.43
C LEU A 188 -13.20 13.71 7.64
N ALA A 189 -13.36 15.03 7.64
CA ALA A 189 -13.94 15.77 8.74
C ALA A 189 -14.91 16.85 8.25
N GLN A 190 -15.87 17.19 9.10
CA GLN A 190 -16.74 18.35 8.94
C GLN A 190 -16.10 19.56 9.64
N GLU A 191 -15.92 20.65 8.90
CA GLU A 191 -15.48 21.94 9.41
C GLU A 191 -16.57 23.00 9.23
N SER A 192 -16.38 24.19 9.80
CA SER A 192 -17.36 25.30 9.73
C SER A 192 -17.78 25.62 8.28
N GLY A 193 -16.85 25.49 7.33
CA GLY A 193 -17.06 25.75 5.90
C GLY A 193 -17.61 24.59 5.07
N GLY A 194 -17.75 23.38 5.61
CA GLY A 194 -18.16 22.19 4.86
C GLY A 194 -17.28 20.97 5.15
N HIS A 195 -17.40 19.93 4.33
CA HIS A 195 -16.59 18.72 4.49
C HIS A 195 -15.23 18.85 3.82
N VAL A 196 -14.19 18.43 4.52
CA VAL A 196 -12.80 18.44 4.03
C VAL A 196 -12.17 17.08 4.19
N LEU A 197 -11.38 16.68 3.18
CA LEU A 197 -10.52 15.49 3.24
C LEU A 197 -9.06 15.92 3.36
N LYS A 198 -8.50 15.78 4.56
CA LYS A 198 -7.09 16.05 4.85
C LYS A 198 -6.25 14.78 4.69
N TYR A 199 -4.98 14.94 4.33
CA TYR A 199 -4.05 13.82 4.29
C TYR A 199 -2.68 14.16 4.87
N TYR A 200 -2.04 13.15 5.49
CA TYR A 200 -0.84 13.26 6.31
C TYR A 200 0.20 12.21 5.88
N ALA A 201 1.47 12.38 6.28
CA ALA A 201 2.49 11.37 6.00
C ALA A 201 2.27 10.13 6.89
N SER A 202 1.93 10.36 8.15
CA SER A 202 1.55 9.35 9.15
C SER A 202 0.24 9.72 9.86
N ASP A 203 -0.27 8.81 10.69
CA ASP A 203 -1.42 9.08 11.57
C ASP A 203 -1.11 10.26 12.52
N PRO A 204 -1.86 11.38 12.45
CA PRO A 204 -1.65 12.54 13.32
C PRO A 204 -2.00 12.26 14.79
N ALA A 205 -2.85 11.26 15.08
CA ALA A 205 -3.12 10.88 16.47
C ALA A 205 -1.89 10.25 17.15
N ALA A 206 -0.93 9.76 16.37
CA ALA A 206 0.31 9.20 16.88
C ALA A 206 1.43 10.26 17.03
N LYS A 207 1.23 11.48 16.51
CA LYS A 207 2.23 12.57 16.50
C LYS A 207 1.54 13.92 16.62
N GLU A 208 1.58 14.51 17.81
CA GLU A 208 0.86 15.74 18.17
C GLU A 208 1.14 16.93 17.23
N ASP A 209 2.29 16.96 16.54
CA ASP A 209 2.69 18.06 15.64
C ASP A 209 2.63 17.72 14.13
N GLU A 210 2.01 16.61 13.74
CA GLU A 210 1.94 16.23 12.32
C GLU A 210 1.04 17.20 11.52
N LYS A 211 1.67 18.08 10.74
CA LYS A 211 0.97 19.00 9.83
C LYS A 211 0.38 18.25 8.63
N SER A 212 -0.82 18.64 8.21
CA SER A 212 -1.43 18.09 7.01
C SER A 212 -0.59 18.44 5.77
N LEU A 213 -0.38 17.46 4.89
CA LEU A 213 0.30 17.63 3.61
C LEU A 213 -0.61 18.25 2.54
N GLY A 214 -1.91 18.26 2.80
CA GLY A 214 -2.91 18.92 1.98
C GLY A 214 -4.32 18.69 2.49
N ALA A 215 -5.21 19.57 2.03
CA ALA A 215 -6.64 19.52 2.28
C ALA A 215 -7.37 19.57 0.92
N ILE A 216 -8.42 18.78 0.80
CA ILE A 216 -9.26 18.67 -0.38
C ILE A 216 -10.67 19.10 0.05
N ASP A 217 -11.17 20.17 -0.58
CA ASP A 217 -12.52 20.68 -0.36
C ASP A 217 -13.50 19.83 -1.18
N LEU A 218 -14.49 19.26 -0.49
CA LEU A 218 -15.45 18.33 -1.07
C LEU A 218 -16.75 18.99 -1.52
N ALA A 219 -16.93 20.31 -1.32
CA ALA A 219 -18.16 21.02 -1.65
C ALA A 219 -18.53 20.92 -3.14
N LYS A 220 -17.54 20.72 -4.03
CA LYS A 220 -17.72 20.53 -5.49
C LYS A 220 -17.21 19.16 -5.95
N MET A 221 -17.21 18.16 -5.07
CA MET A 221 -16.68 16.84 -5.42
C MET A 221 -17.58 16.14 -6.44
N LYS A 222 -16.95 15.52 -7.44
CA LYS A 222 -17.59 14.62 -8.41
C LYS A 222 -16.89 13.27 -8.40
N ILE A 223 -17.61 12.20 -8.02
CA ILE A 223 -17.07 10.83 -8.11
C ILE A 223 -17.05 10.38 -9.57
N LEU A 224 -15.97 9.73 -9.97
CA LEU A 224 -15.73 9.25 -11.34
C LEU A 224 -15.55 7.73 -11.36
N PRO A 225 -15.96 7.04 -12.43
CA PRO A 225 -15.64 5.63 -12.61
C PRO A 225 -14.13 5.45 -12.86
N TYR A 226 -13.52 4.44 -12.23
CA TYR A 226 -12.12 4.10 -12.45
C TYR A 226 -11.99 2.86 -13.35
N LYS A 227 -11.16 2.94 -14.39
CA LYS A 227 -11.08 1.91 -15.44
C LYS A 227 -10.19 0.71 -15.08
N ASP A 228 -9.06 0.95 -14.41
CA ASP A 228 -8.00 -0.07 -14.31
C ASP A 228 -8.14 -1.02 -13.11
N ASN A 229 -8.92 -0.63 -12.09
CA ASN A 229 -9.31 -1.48 -10.95
C ASN A 229 -10.46 -0.85 -10.14
N PRO A 230 -11.73 -0.97 -10.56
CA PRO A 230 -12.84 -0.27 -9.93
C PRO A 230 -13.14 -0.73 -8.49
N ARG A 231 -12.68 -1.91 -8.07
CA ARG A 231 -13.00 -2.49 -6.75
C ARG A 231 -12.18 -1.92 -5.61
N LEU A 232 -10.93 -1.54 -5.88
CA LEU A 232 -10.00 -1.04 -4.86
C LEU A 232 -9.74 0.45 -4.98
N CYS A 233 -10.02 1.04 -6.15
CA CYS A 233 -9.69 2.42 -6.44
C CYS A 233 -10.92 3.32 -6.39
N ILE A 234 -10.78 4.43 -5.69
CA ILE A 234 -11.77 5.50 -5.58
C ILE A 234 -11.23 6.67 -6.37
N THR A 235 -11.98 7.11 -7.37
CA THR A 235 -11.59 8.25 -8.21
C THR A 235 -12.62 9.34 -8.12
N PHE A 236 -12.15 10.56 -7.92
CA PHE A 236 -13.02 11.72 -7.85
C PHE A 236 -12.28 12.98 -8.28
N GLU A 237 -13.02 13.96 -8.75
CA GLU A 237 -12.54 15.32 -8.95
C GLU A 237 -13.01 16.19 -7.80
N ALA A 238 -12.11 16.99 -7.25
CA ALA A 238 -12.42 17.91 -6.16
C ALA A 238 -11.52 19.15 -6.22
N TRP A 239 -11.90 20.18 -5.46
CA TRP A 239 -11.12 21.40 -5.35
C TRP A 239 -9.98 21.22 -4.37
N GLN A 240 -8.76 21.55 -4.79
CA GLN A 240 -7.60 21.53 -3.90
C GLN A 240 -7.35 22.94 -3.38
N ALA A 241 -7.78 23.23 -2.15
CA ALA A 241 -7.78 24.57 -1.56
C ALA A 241 -6.38 25.23 -1.60
N ASN A 242 -5.34 24.51 -1.20
CA ASN A 242 -3.96 25.03 -1.17
C ASN A 242 -3.36 25.37 -2.55
N LYS A 243 -3.97 24.92 -3.65
CA LYS A 243 -3.50 25.20 -5.01
C LYS A 243 -4.54 25.92 -5.86
N ASN A 244 -5.67 26.29 -5.25
CA ASN A 244 -6.78 26.99 -5.88
C ASN A 244 -7.16 26.44 -7.26
N ARG A 245 -7.32 25.11 -7.37
CA ARG A 245 -7.67 24.44 -8.63
C ARG A 245 -8.38 23.11 -8.43
N GLN A 246 -9.20 22.74 -9.40
CA GLN A 246 -9.83 21.42 -9.49
C GLN A 246 -8.82 20.38 -9.97
N ARG A 247 -8.84 19.20 -9.35
CA ARG A 247 -7.97 18.09 -9.71
C ARG A 247 -8.68 16.76 -9.55
N GLN A 248 -8.31 15.82 -10.40
CA GLN A 248 -8.61 14.41 -10.20
C GLN A 248 -7.70 13.83 -9.10
N PHE A 249 -8.29 13.05 -8.23
CA PHE A 249 -7.65 12.27 -7.19
C PHE A 249 -7.97 10.80 -7.42
N VAL A 250 -6.94 9.95 -7.30
CA VAL A 250 -7.08 8.50 -7.32
C VAL A 250 -6.54 7.99 -6.00
N LEU A 251 -7.41 7.37 -5.22
CA LEU A 251 -7.11 6.71 -3.96
C LEU A 251 -7.28 5.21 -4.15
N GLN A 252 -6.47 4.41 -3.46
CA GLN A 252 -6.54 2.97 -3.47
C GLN A 252 -6.55 2.45 -2.03
N ALA A 253 -7.56 1.66 -1.69
CA ALA A 253 -7.60 0.93 -0.42
C ALA A 253 -6.83 -0.39 -0.54
N GLU A 254 -6.39 -0.92 0.60
CA GLU A 254 -5.75 -2.25 0.66
C GLU A 254 -6.78 -3.37 0.46
N GLU A 255 -8.03 -3.15 0.87
CA GLU A 255 -9.10 -4.14 0.88
C GLU A 255 -10.39 -3.58 0.24
N GLU A 256 -11.19 -4.45 -0.38
CA GLU A 256 -12.42 -4.07 -1.12
C GLU A 256 -13.46 -3.43 -0.21
N TRP A 257 -13.74 -4.02 0.95
CA TRP A 257 -14.69 -3.45 1.92
C TRP A 257 -14.23 -2.07 2.42
N ALA A 258 -12.92 -1.82 2.51
CA ALA A 258 -12.40 -0.52 2.90
C ALA A 258 -12.62 0.51 1.78
N ALA A 259 -12.43 0.11 0.52
CA ALA A 259 -12.73 0.96 -0.65
C ALA A 259 -14.22 1.32 -0.70
N GLU A 260 -15.11 0.35 -0.49
CA GLU A 260 -16.56 0.57 -0.42
C GLU A 260 -16.93 1.53 0.72
N ALA A 261 -16.41 1.29 1.93
CA ALA A 261 -16.69 2.13 3.09
C ALA A 261 -16.21 3.58 2.90
N TRP A 262 -15.07 3.79 2.24
CA TRP A 262 -14.58 5.13 1.89
C TRP A 262 -15.43 5.77 0.78
N THR A 263 -15.83 5.00 -0.23
CA THR A 263 -16.69 5.49 -1.31
C THR A 263 -18.05 5.95 -0.77
N GLN A 264 -18.67 5.16 0.11
CA GLN A 264 -19.93 5.51 0.76
C GLN A 264 -19.78 6.77 1.61
N ALA A 265 -18.75 6.86 2.45
CA ALA A 265 -18.50 8.06 3.25
C ALA A 265 -18.36 9.32 2.38
N LEU A 266 -17.63 9.23 1.26
CA LEU A 266 -17.47 10.31 0.29
C LEU A 266 -18.79 10.68 -0.40
N LEU A 267 -19.62 9.70 -0.77
CA LEU A 267 -20.95 9.94 -1.35
C LEU A 267 -21.89 10.63 -0.36
N THR A 268 -21.90 10.19 0.90
CA THR A 268 -22.73 10.78 1.95
C THR A 268 -22.38 12.26 2.14
N VAL A 269 -21.10 12.61 2.30
CA VAL A 269 -20.70 14.01 2.50
C VAL A 269 -20.98 14.88 1.27
N ALA A 270 -20.78 14.35 0.05
CA ALA A 270 -21.12 15.08 -1.18
C ALA A 270 -22.61 15.40 -1.27
N THR A 271 -23.45 14.45 -0.85
CA THR A 271 -24.91 14.63 -0.84
C THR A 271 -25.31 15.71 0.15
N VAL A 272 -24.76 15.67 1.37
CA VAL A 272 -25.02 16.67 2.42
C VAL A 272 -24.58 18.08 1.98
N ASP A 273 -23.38 18.21 1.42
CA ASP A 273 -22.87 19.52 0.97
C ASP A 273 -23.67 20.09 -0.21
N ASN A 274 -24.15 19.23 -1.12
CA ASN A 274 -25.03 19.66 -2.22
C ASN A 274 -26.39 20.15 -1.72
N GLN A 275 -27.00 19.45 -0.74
CA GLN A 275 -28.27 19.86 -0.13
C GLN A 275 -28.15 21.22 0.57
N ARG A 276 -27.08 21.41 1.36
CA ARG A 276 -26.82 22.68 2.07
C ARG A 276 -26.67 23.87 1.12
N ARG A 277 -26.15 23.66 -0.08
CA ARG A 277 -26.05 24.71 -1.10
C ARG A 277 -27.37 25.03 -1.77
N SER A 278 -28.21 24.02 -1.98
CA SER A 278 -29.53 24.21 -2.57
C SER A 278 -30.43 25.04 -1.65
N SER A 279 -30.38 24.81 -0.33
CA SER A 279 -31.20 25.56 0.63
C SER A 279 -30.80 27.04 0.75
N LEU A 280 -29.52 27.37 0.58
CA LEU A 280 -29.03 28.75 0.62
C LEU A 280 -29.47 29.61 -0.59
N MET A 281 -29.97 28.99 -1.66
CA MET A 281 -30.39 29.69 -2.87
C MET A 281 -31.90 29.99 -2.90
N ASP A 282 -32.70 29.43 -1.98
CA ASP A 282 -34.17 29.51 -2.00
C ASP A 282 -34.72 30.71 -1.22
N ASP A 283 -33.93 31.32 -0.33
CA ASP A 283 -34.36 32.46 0.51
C ASP A 283 -34.29 33.84 -0.21
N GLY A 284 -34.14 33.86 -1.53
CA GLY A 284 -33.80 35.06 -2.30
C GLY A 284 -34.90 35.73 -3.11
N HIS A 285 -36.17 35.30 -3.03
CA HIS A 285 -37.19 35.76 -3.98
C HIS A 285 -38.57 36.04 -3.39
N ASP A 286 -38.64 36.92 -2.39
CA ASP A 286 -39.88 37.64 -2.05
C ASP A 286 -39.52 39.07 -1.66
N GLY A 287 -39.23 39.86 -2.69
CA GLY A 287 -38.72 41.22 -2.54
C GLY A 287 -39.23 42.13 -3.64
N ASP A 288 -40.46 42.58 -3.45
CA ASP A 288 -40.97 43.89 -3.87
C ASP A 288 -41.45 44.04 -5.32
N GLU A 289 -42.66 43.52 -5.57
CA GLU A 289 -43.54 44.00 -6.64
C GLU A 289 -44.63 44.91 -6.03
N SER A 290 -44.21 45.99 -5.37
CA SER A 290 -45.12 47.08 -4.99
C SER A 290 -44.74 48.37 -5.71
N GLY A 291 -45.31 48.56 -6.90
CA GLY A 291 -45.06 49.77 -7.67
C GLY A 291 -45.80 49.88 -9.00
N ARG A 292 -47.14 49.87 -8.98
CA ARG A 292 -47.99 50.72 -9.85
C ARG A 292 -49.46 50.69 -9.46
#